data_AF-A0A1G4K704-F1
#
_entry.id   AF-A0A1G4K704-F1
#
_cell.length_a   1.000
_cell.length_b   1.000
_cell.length_c   1.000
_cell.angle_alpha   90.00
_cell.angle_beta   90.00
_cell.angle_gamma   90.00
#
_symmetry.space_group_name_H-M   'P 1'
#
loop_
_entity.id
_entity.type
_entity.pdbx_description
1 polymer ?
#
loop_
_entity_poly.entity_id
_entity_poly.type
_entity_poly.pdbx_seq_one_letter_code
_entity_poly.pdbx_strand_id
1 'polypeptide(L)'
;MVHWDHIVYQDGNTNFYIPILFGHSPTFGQVVPCFVGDVIRGYKLWTMVIKRYYPSLNNTWLYNNYPVETITILGCVVSCKWRFIGGIDFALFKIDDCTRETLRAPSLLNCKCSKSLILRSGLPQGDLSGWRFKLSGVMNRYEELEVRSIDICSSVSQEVEFWKNAMQWRSILSDVWTVDQRTIEFVFSQEDSQNVSSSYDFVQRLERQAYDRDLQIGDGGESTQIQMDIQLPFDHDSLKTVLEEKQDHLAAKSAIAIEDRGFDEKGISESSSRIECGDERDTLDRHGAEINYTSQEQSQGNGPRVPALPHATLDEVNIMGYTKELDSISLNDYRKLMLEHFLSQNAIEISTLNTFRNPTLYAAVRSLATGRTRSVEEEASFYFTQVLERYVNVGLIGIFAQGRILNLKTIKACDKYVAQRVAALVALGMNTGKIDFRKTADDLRIACNKSSSQILLALHKRALQKIVETGDTNLAAWWLELINNRCAIIRFEYARRGEG
;
A
#
# COMPACT_ATOMS: atom_id res chain seq x y z
N MET A 1 -26.92 -34.09 -29.66
CA MET A 1 -25.97 -32.99 -29.92
C MET A 1 -25.92 -32.14 -28.66
N VAL A 2 -24.75 -31.74 -28.20
CA VAL A 2 -24.61 -30.92 -26.98
C VAL A 2 -25.05 -29.50 -27.33
N HIS A 3 -26.12 -29.01 -26.69
CA HIS A 3 -26.66 -27.66 -26.91
C HIS A 3 -25.70 -26.61 -26.31
N TRP A 4 -24.88 -25.99 -27.17
CA TRP A 4 -23.99 -24.88 -26.81
C TRP A 4 -24.69 -23.51 -26.83
N ASP A 5 -26.02 -23.48 -26.95
CA ASP A 5 -26.82 -22.26 -27.16
C ASP A 5 -26.76 -21.27 -25.99
N HIS A 6 -26.18 -21.67 -24.87
CA HIS A 6 -26.02 -20.86 -23.67
C HIS A 6 -24.65 -20.18 -23.55
N ILE A 7 -23.73 -20.44 -24.49
CA ILE A 7 -22.36 -19.90 -24.49
C ILE A 7 -22.18 -18.93 -25.66
N VAL A 8 -21.86 -17.68 -25.36
CA VAL A 8 -21.60 -16.63 -26.35
C VAL A 8 -20.18 -16.71 -26.88
N TYR A 9 -19.23 -17.04 -26.01
CA TYR A 9 -17.81 -17.07 -26.33
C TYR A 9 -17.08 -18.07 -25.43
N GLN A 10 -16.01 -18.67 -25.95
CA GLN A 10 -15.15 -19.59 -25.20
C GLN A 10 -13.69 -19.19 -25.40
N ASP A 11 -12.95 -19.08 -24.29
CA ASP A 11 -11.50 -18.82 -24.29
C ASP A 11 -10.79 -19.92 -23.49
N GLY A 12 -10.19 -20.87 -24.21
CA GLY A 12 -9.63 -22.08 -23.61
C GLY A 12 -10.69 -22.88 -22.85
N ASN A 13 -10.52 -22.98 -21.53
CA ASN A 13 -11.45 -23.69 -20.63
C ASN A 13 -12.52 -22.77 -20.02
N THR A 14 -12.56 -21.50 -20.41
CA THR A 14 -13.46 -20.49 -19.85
C THR A 14 -14.64 -20.26 -20.78
N ASN A 15 -15.83 -20.56 -20.29
CA ASN A 15 -17.08 -20.31 -21.00
C ASN A 15 -17.68 -18.96 -20.57
N PHE A 16 -18.12 -18.18 -21.55
CA PHE A 16 -18.80 -16.91 -21.36
C PHE A 16 -20.27 -17.05 -21.75
N TYR A 17 -21.17 -16.88 -20.78
CA TYR A 17 -22.58 -17.24 -20.90
C TYR A 17 -23.45 -16.10 -21.43
N ILE A 18 -24.60 -16.45 -22.01
CA ILE A 18 -25.63 -15.47 -22.40
C ILE A 18 -26.14 -14.66 -21.18
N PRO A 19 -26.49 -13.37 -21.34
CA PRO A 19 -26.85 -12.50 -20.22
C PRO A 19 -28.02 -12.99 -19.35
N ILE A 20 -28.96 -13.77 -19.90
CA ILE A 20 -30.08 -14.33 -19.13
C ILE A 20 -29.59 -15.25 -18.00
N LEU A 21 -28.41 -15.87 -18.14
CA LEU A 21 -27.81 -16.70 -17.10
C LEU A 21 -27.09 -15.90 -16.01
N PHE A 22 -26.87 -14.59 -16.19
CA PHE A 22 -26.13 -13.77 -15.22
C PHE A 22 -26.82 -13.73 -13.87
N GLY A 23 -28.15 -13.81 -13.83
CA GLY A 23 -28.94 -13.88 -12.59
C GLY A 23 -28.57 -15.04 -11.66
N HIS A 24 -27.91 -16.07 -12.20
CA HIS A 24 -27.47 -17.25 -11.45
C HIS A 24 -25.99 -17.18 -11.02
N SER A 25 -25.29 -16.09 -11.36
CA SER A 25 -23.92 -15.89 -10.91
C SER A 25 -23.87 -15.50 -9.43
N PRO A 26 -22.88 -15.98 -8.66
CA PRO A 26 -22.72 -15.55 -7.27
C PRO A 26 -22.43 -14.06 -7.10
N THR A 27 -22.01 -13.36 -8.16
CA THR A 27 -21.76 -11.91 -8.15
C THR A 27 -22.98 -11.06 -8.51
N PHE A 28 -24.06 -11.67 -8.99
CA PHE A 28 -25.22 -10.92 -9.49
C PHE A 28 -25.98 -10.22 -8.36
N GLY A 29 -26.25 -8.93 -8.53
CA GLY A 29 -26.86 -8.08 -7.50
C GLY A 29 -26.00 -7.87 -6.24
N GLN A 30 -24.79 -8.43 -6.20
CA GLN A 30 -23.88 -8.28 -5.07
C GLN A 30 -22.93 -7.09 -5.29
N VAL A 31 -22.51 -6.49 -4.18
CA VAL A 31 -21.46 -5.47 -4.19
C VAL A 31 -20.13 -6.16 -3.93
N VAL A 32 -19.35 -6.37 -4.98
CA VAL A 32 -18.13 -7.19 -4.92
C VAL A 32 -16.94 -6.36 -4.42
N PRO A 33 -16.34 -6.66 -3.26
CA PRO A 33 -15.10 -6.03 -2.81
C PRO A 33 -13.94 -6.44 -3.71
N CYS A 34 -13.22 -5.45 -4.26
CA CYS A 34 -12.11 -5.70 -5.17
C CYS A 34 -10.89 -4.85 -4.81
N PHE A 35 -9.73 -5.31 -5.26
CA PHE A 35 -8.51 -4.51 -5.25
C PHE A 35 -8.36 -3.73 -6.55
N VAL A 36 -7.74 -2.55 -6.49
CA VAL A 36 -7.54 -1.66 -7.64
C VAL A 36 -6.76 -2.35 -8.75
N GLY A 37 -5.68 -3.07 -8.42
CA GLY A 37 -4.87 -3.78 -9.42
C GLY A 37 -5.64 -4.88 -10.16
N ASP A 38 -6.61 -5.51 -9.49
CA ASP A 38 -7.46 -6.53 -10.08
C ASP A 38 -8.50 -5.94 -11.02
N VAL A 39 -9.14 -4.85 -10.60
CA VAL A 39 -10.15 -4.14 -11.39
C VAL A 39 -9.55 -3.61 -12.69
N ILE A 40 -8.37 -2.99 -12.63
CA ILE A 40 -7.71 -2.45 -13.83
C ILE A 40 -7.37 -3.59 -14.82
N ARG A 41 -6.79 -4.69 -14.32
CA ARG A 41 -6.45 -5.85 -15.16
C ARG A 41 -7.69 -6.47 -15.79
N GLY A 42 -8.72 -6.72 -14.99
CA GLY A 42 -9.96 -7.34 -15.45
C GLY A 42 -10.73 -6.44 -16.43
N TYR A 43 -10.82 -5.13 -16.16
CA TYR A 43 -11.56 -4.20 -17.02
C TYR A 43 -10.88 -4.00 -18.39
N LYS A 44 -9.55 -4.01 -18.44
CA LYS A 44 -8.80 -4.00 -19.70
C LYS A 44 -9.10 -5.25 -20.53
N LEU A 45 -9.07 -6.42 -19.91
CA LEU A 45 -9.40 -7.69 -20.60
C LEU A 45 -10.85 -7.65 -21.13
N TRP A 46 -11.79 -7.21 -20.30
CA TRP A 46 -13.18 -7.00 -20.69
C TRP A 46 -13.31 -6.12 -21.93
N THR A 47 -12.69 -4.93 -21.90
CA THR A 47 -12.81 -3.94 -22.98
C THR A 47 -12.19 -4.43 -24.28
N MET A 48 -11.04 -5.13 -24.22
CA MET A 48 -10.33 -5.58 -25.41
C MET A 48 -10.93 -6.84 -26.05
N VAL A 49 -11.36 -7.82 -25.25
CA VAL A 49 -11.67 -9.17 -25.75
C VAL A 49 -13.16 -9.47 -25.67
N ILE A 50 -13.79 -9.10 -24.56
CA ILE A 50 -15.09 -9.66 -24.19
C ILE A 50 -16.24 -8.73 -24.62
N LYS A 51 -16.08 -7.42 -24.50
CA LYS A 51 -17.13 -6.42 -24.75
C LYS A 51 -17.78 -6.53 -26.14
N ARG A 52 -17.03 -6.97 -27.16
CA ARG A 52 -17.55 -7.20 -28.51
C ARG A 52 -18.70 -8.21 -28.57
N TYR A 53 -18.73 -9.15 -27.62
CA TYR A 53 -19.76 -10.18 -27.51
C TYR A 53 -20.99 -9.72 -26.70
N TYR A 54 -20.89 -8.59 -26.01
CA TYR A 54 -21.92 -8.05 -25.13
C TYR A 54 -22.19 -6.56 -25.42
N PRO A 55 -22.58 -6.19 -26.65
CA PRO A 55 -22.71 -4.78 -27.05
C PRO A 55 -23.80 -4.02 -26.28
N SER A 56 -24.78 -4.74 -25.73
CA SER A 56 -25.89 -4.17 -24.95
C SER A 56 -25.54 -3.92 -23.47
N LEU A 57 -24.44 -4.48 -22.97
CA LEU A 57 -24.07 -4.37 -21.55
C LEU A 57 -23.21 -3.14 -21.30
N ASN A 58 -23.86 -2.05 -20.92
CA ASN A 58 -23.19 -0.77 -20.62
C ASN A 58 -22.72 -0.65 -19.15
N ASN A 59 -23.39 -1.35 -18.23
CA ASN A 59 -23.19 -1.19 -16.78
C ASN A 59 -22.66 -2.46 -16.10
N THR A 60 -22.40 -3.51 -16.87
CA THR A 60 -21.89 -4.79 -16.37
C THR A 60 -20.60 -5.07 -17.12
N TRP A 61 -19.59 -5.52 -16.39
CA TRP A 61 -18.35 -6.01 -16.97
C TRP A 61 -18.06 -7.40 -16.40
N LEU A 62 -17.20 -8.16 -17.08
CA LEU A 62 -16.82 -9.49 -16.61
C LEU A 62 -15.47 -9.46 -15.92
N TYR A 63 -15.46 -9.90 -14.66
CA TYR A 63 -14.23 -10.27 -13.97
C TYR A 63 -13.97 -11.74 -14.22
N ASN A 64 -12.92 -12.09 -14.96
CA ASN A 64 -12.78 -13.43 -15.55
C ASN A 64 -14.02 -13.70 -16.42
N ASN A 65 -14.92 -14.61 -16.01
CA ASN A 65 -16.24 -14.80 -16.63
C ASN A 65 -17.43 -14.45 -15.73
N TYR A 66 -17.21 -13.86 -14.54
CA TYR A 66 -18.29 -13.46 -13.63
C TYR A 66 -18.85 -12.07 -13.98
N PRO A 67 -20.19 -11.91 -14.11
CA PRO A 67 -20.82 -10.61 -14.27
C PRO A 67 -20.77 -9.77 -13.00
N VAL A 68 -20.05 -8.66 -13.06
CA VAL A 68 -19.90 -7.72 -11.95
C VAL A 68 -20.57 -6.40 -12.32
N GLU A 69 -21.59 -6.03 -11.54
CA GLU A 69 -22.33 -4.78 -11.71
C GLU A 69 -21.78 -3.68 -10.81
N THR A 70 -21.67 -3.96 -9.51
CA THR A 70 -21.22 -3.00 -8.51
C THR A 70 -20.00 -3.53 -7.79
N ILE A 71 -18.95 -2.71 -7.70
CA ILE A 71 -17.74 -3.03 -6.94
C ILE A 71 -17.60 -2.12 -5.74
N THR A 72 -16.86 -2.58 -4.74
CA THR A 72 -16.35 -1.73 -3.66
C THR A 72 -14.85 -1.80 -3.55
N ILE A 73 -14.21 -0.65 -3.39
CA ILE A 73 -12.76 -0.51 -3.28
C ILE A 73 -12.45 0.33 -2.05
N LEU A 74 -11.39 -0.02 -1.31
CA LEU A 74 -10.89 0.78 -0.21
C LEU A 74 -9.46 1.21 -0.51
N GLY A 75 -9.20 2.52 -0.45
CA GLY A 75 -7.86 3.05 -0.64
C GLY A 75 -7.72 4.51 -0.28
N CYS A 76 -6.55 5.06 -0.55
CA CYS A 76 -6.19 6.45 -0.30
C CYS A 76 -6.38 7.29 -1.56
N VAL A 77 -6.99 8.47 -1.42
CA VAL A 77 -7.07 9.45 -2.51
C VAL A 77 -5.67 10.03 -2.74
N VAL A 78 -5.18 9.95 -3.98
CA VAL A 78 -3.84 10.44 -4.36
C VAL A 78 -3.88 11.84 -4.97
N SER A 79 -4.94 12.15 -5.72
CA SER A 79 -5.15 13.46 -6.33
C SER A 79 -6.63 13.72 -6.50
N CYS A 80 -7.08 14.96 -6.29
CA CYS A 80 -8.47 15.38 -6.49
C CYS A 80 -8.53 16.64 -7.36
N LYS A 81 -9.41 16.66 -8.36
CA LYS A 81 -9.70 17.83 -9.18
C LYS A 81 -11.20 17.96 -9.39
N TRP A 82 -11.72 19.19 -9.34
CA TRP A 82 -13.12 19.46 -9.62
C TRP A 82 -13.31 19.78 -11.11
N ARG A 83 -14.38 19.26 -11.72
CA ARG A 83 -14.78 19.56 -13.10
C ARG A 83 -16.28 19.72 -13.19
N PHE A 84 -16.72 20.74 -13.92
CA PHE A 84 -18.12 20.93 -14.27
C PHE A 84 -18.42 20.15 -15.55
N ILE A 85 -19.31 19.16 -15.48
CA ILE A 85 -19.66 18.27 -16.61
C ILE A 85 -21.18 18.17 -16.68
N GLY A 86 -21.78 18.61 -17.79
CA GLY A 86 -23.23 18.47 -18.01
C GLY A 86 -24.09 19.16 -16.96
N GLY A 87 -23.70 20.34 -16.48
CA GLY A 87 -24.47 21.09 -15.48
C GLY A 87 -24.19 20.71 -14.02
N ILE A 88 -23.33 19.71 -13.78
CA ILE A 88 -23.06 19.18 -12.43
C ILE A 88 -21.55 19.22 -12.15
N ASP A 89 -21.19 19.64 -10.94
CA ASP A 89 -19.82 19.55 -10.43
C ASP A 89 -19.49 18.09 -10.05
N PHE A 90 -18.38 17.59 -10.57
CA PHE A 90 -17.80 16.30 -10.20
C PHE A 90 -16.40 16.48 -9.62
N ALA A 91 -16.11 15.73 -8.56
CA ALA A 91 -14.74 15.47 -8.14
C ALA A 91 -14.22 14.27 -8.94
N LEU A 92 -13.12 14.48 -9.64
CA LEU A 92 -12.36 13.43 -10.31
C LEU A 92 -11.10 13.19 -9.50
N PHE A 93 -10.91 11.96 -9.05
CA PHE A 93 -9.76 11.62 -8.21
C PHE A 93 -9.23 10.22 -8.51
N LYS A 94 -8.04 9.92 -7.99
CA LYS A 94 -7.42 8.60 -8.10
C LYS A 94 -7.32 7.92 -6.75
N ILE A 95 -7.62 6.63 -6.71
CA ILE A 95 -7.48 5.79 -5.50
C ILE A 95 -6.29 4.84 -5.64
N ASP A 96 -5.47 4.79 -4.59
CA ASP A 96 -4.38 3.85 -4.39
C ASP A 96 -4.69 2.97 -3.17
N ASP A 97 -4.86 1.67 -3.38
CA ASP A 97 -5.07 0.66 -2.33
C ASP A 97 -3.78 -0.12 -2.00
N CYS A 98 -2.63 0.36 -2.47
CA CYS A 98 -1.31 -0.28 -2.40
C CYS A 98 -1.17 -1.58 -3.20
N THR A 99 -2.19 -2.02 -3.95
CA THR A 99 -2.03 -3.14 -4.88
C THR A 99 -1.42 -2.68 -6.20
N ARG A 100 -0.81 -3.62 -6.92
CA ARG A 100 -0.13 -3.34 -8.19
C ARG A 100 -0.57 -4.30 -9.27
N GLU A 101 -0.88 -3.75 -10.43
CA GLU A 101 -1.12 -4.45 -11.69
C GLU A 101 0.21 -4.95 -12.25
N THR A 102 1.25 -4.11 -12.20
CA THR A 102 2.60 -4.44 -12.65
C THR A 102 3.63 -4.11 -11.57
N LEU A 103 4.76 -4.82 -11.55
CA LEU A 103 5.81 -4.60 -10.55
C LEU A 103 6.35 -3.15 -10.55
N ARG A 104 6.32 -2.48 -11.71
CA ARG A 104 6.99 -1.19 -11.93
C ARG A 104 6.12 0.03 -11.60
N ALA A 105 4.80 -0.06 -11.74
CA ALA A 105 3.93 1.10 -11.59
C ALA A 105 2.87 0.89 -10.49
N PRO A 106 2.55 1.92 -9.68
CA PRO A 106 1.40 1.87 -8.79
C PRO A 106 0.11 1.78 -9.61
N SER A 107 -0.83 0.96 -9.16
CA SER A 107 -2.15 0.91 -9.76
C SER A 107 -3.03 2.00 -9.17
N LEU A 108 -3.51 2.89 -10.03
CA LEU A 108 -4.37 4.00 -9.63
C LEU A 108 -5.68 3.89 -10.39
N LEU A 109 -6.78 3.76 -9.67
CA LEU A 109 -8.11 3.75 -10.28
C LEU A 109 -8.67 5.16 -10.37
N ASN A 110 -9.09 5.56 -11.57
CA ASN A 110 -9.81 6.81 -11.76
C ASN A 110 -11.22 6.68 -11.16
N CYS A 111 -11.62 7.66 -10.37
CA CYS A 111 -12.92 7.72 -9.71
C CYS A 111 -13.59 9.04 -10.08
N LYS A 112 -14.90 8.96 -10.36
CA LYS A 112 -15.76 10.10 -10.64
C LYS A 112 -16.88 10.14 -9.61
N CYS A 113 -16.99 11.23 -8.87
CA CYS A 113 -17.97 11.40 -7.81
C CYS A 113 -18.69 12.74 -7.92
N SER A 114 -20.02 12.76 -7.78
CA SER A 114 -20.77 14.01 -7.83
C SER A 114 -20.56 14.84 -6.56
N LYS A 115 -20.60 16.17 -6.70
CA LYS A 115 -20.55 17.10 -5.57
C LYS A 115 -21.65 16.82 -4.54
N SER A 116 -22.86 16.50 -4.99
CA SER A 116 -23.98 16.18 -4.11
C SER A 116 -23.72 14.93 -3.26
N LEU A 117 -23.07 13.90 -3.82
CA LEU A 117 -22.70 12.70 -3.08
C LEU A 117 -21.64 13.02 -2.01
N ILE A 118 -20.60 13.78 -2.35
CA ILE A 118 -19.55 14.21 -1.41
C ILE A 118 -20.15 14.97 -0.22
N LEU A 119 -21.00 15.97 -0.51
CA LEU A 119 -21.64 16.78 0.53
C LEU A 119 -22.58 15.94 1.41
N ARG A 120 -23.34 15.02 0.82
CA ARG A 120 -24.23 14.10 1.55
C ARG A 120 -23.46 13.14 2.46
N SER A 121 -22.25 12.74 2.05
CA SER A 121 -21.33 11.93 2.87
C SER A 121 -20.60 12.74 3.96
N GLY A 122 -20.92 14.03 4.14
CA GLY A 122 -20.32 14.88 5.17
C GLY A 122 -18.88 15.30 4.88
N LEU A 123 -18.43 15.17 3.63
CA LEU A 123 -17.07 15.51 3.22
C LEU A 123 -16.98 16.99 2.81
N PRO A 124 -15.82 17.64 3.03
CA PRO A 124 -15.64 19.03 2.66
C PRO A 124 -15.60 19.19 1.13
N GLN A 125 -16.06 20.34 0.63
CA GLN A 125 -15.87 20.76 -0.76
C GLN A 125 -14.44 21.29 -0.96
N GLY A 126 -13.45 20.43 -0.71
CA GLY A 126 -12.03 20.77 -0.75
C GLY A 126 -11.21 19.70 -1.47
N ASP A 127 -9.89 19.75 -1.25
CA ASP A 127 -9.01 18.67 -1.65
C ASP A 127 -9.23 17.46 -0.74
N LEU A 128 -9.53 16.31 -1.36
CA LEU A 128 -9.74 15.04 -0.67
C LEU A 128 -8.46 14.18 -0.65
N SER A 129 -7.34 14.68 -1.17
CA SER A 129 -6.07 13.95 -1.20
C SER A 129 -5.62 13.55 0.21
N GLY A 130 -5.15 12.32 0.36
CA GLY A 130 -4.76 11.72 1.64
C GLY A 130 -5.89 11.06 2.42
N TRP A 131 -7.16 11.31 2.07
CA TRP A 131 -8.29 10.67 2.73
C TRP A 131 -8.38 9.19 2.33
N ARG A 132 -8.82 8.36 3.28
CA ARG A 132 -9.05 6.93 3.07
C ARG A 132 -10.54 6.69 2.95
N PHE A 133 -10.96 6.20 1.79
CA PHE A 133 -12.36 5.94 1.50
C PHE A 133 -12.58 4.48 1.12
N LYS A 134 -13.72 3.96 1.54
CA LYS A 134 -14.36 2.79 0.95
C LYS A 134 -15.43 3.30 0.00
N LEU A 135 -15.24 3.04 -1.29
CA LEU A 135 -16.05 3.56 -2.39
C LEU A 135 -16.81 2.41 -3.04
N SER A 136 -18.12 2.55 -3.16
CA SER A 136 -18.95 1.62 -3.93
C SER A 136 -19.44 2.29 -5.20
N GLY A 137 -19.36 1.62 -6.34
CA GLY A 137 -19.70 2.22 -7.63
C GLY A 137 -19.71 1.23 -8.78
N VAL A 138 -19.90 1.77 -9.98
CA VAL A 138 -19.94 1.00 -11.24
C VAL A 138 -18.82 1.48 -12.15
N MET A 139 -18.15 0.55 -12.83
CA MET A 139 -17.15 0.90 -13.82
C MET A 139 -17.84 1.40 -15.09
N ASN A 140 -17.56 2.64 -15.48
CA ASN A 140 -18.11 3.24 -16.69
C ASN A 140 -17.22 2.96 -17.92
N ARG A 141 -17.73 3.31 -19.11
CA ARG A 141 -17.03 3.12 -20.39
C ARG A 141 -15.69 3.84 -20.56
N TYR A 142 -15.33 4.74 -19.64
CA TYR A 142 -14.08 5.51 -19.63
C TYR A 142 -13.04 4.92 -18.69
N GLU A 143 -13.25 3.69 -18.20
CA GLU A 143 -12.39 3.05 -17.18
C GLU A 143 -12.35 3.85 -15.87
N GLU A 144 -13.44 4.53 -15.54
CA GLU A 144 -13.59 5.26 -14.29
C GLU A 144 -14.65 4.59 -13.42
N LEU A 145 -14.39 4.52 -12.11
CA LEU A 145 -15.39 4.14 -11.12
C LEU A 145 -16.35 5.31 -10.90
N GLU A 146 -17.59 5.17 -11.37
CA GLU A 146 -18.67 6.09 -11.05
C GLU A 146 -19.20 5.78 -9.64
N VAL A 147 -18.77 6.62 -8.69
CA VAL A 147 -18.99 6.42 -7.26
C VAL A 147 -20.44 6.68 -6.91
N ARG A 148 -21.09 5.69 -6.27
CA ARG A 148 -22.47 5.74 -5.77
C ARG A 148 -22.57 5.89 -4.26
N SER A 149 -21.58 5.37 -3.52
CA SER A 149 -21.46 5.49 -2.07
C SER A 149 -20.03 5.78 -1.64
N ILE A 150 -19.88 6.56 -0.56
CA ILE A 150 -18.60 6.86 0.09
C ILE A 150 -18.73 6.61 1.58
N ASP A 151 -17.86 5.75 2.11
CA ASP A 151 -17.66 5.56 3.54
C ASP A 151 -16.22 5.96 3.94
N ILE A 152 -16.08 6.68 5.05
CA ILE A 152 -14.77 7.12 5.57
C ILE A 152 -14.12 5.95 6.32
N CYS A 153 -12.92 5.54 5.90
CA CYS A 153 -12.15 4.52 6.60
C CYS A 153 -11.30 5.18 7.70
N SER A 154 -11.81 5.09 8.93
CA SER A 154 -11.24 5.79 10.10
C SER A 154 -10.11 5.03 10.79
N SER A 155 -9.98 3.73 10.55
CA SER A 155 -9.04 2.87 11.28
C SER A 155 -8.40 1.80 10.39
N VAL A 156 -7.19 1.37 10.77
CA VAL A 156 -6.48 0.26 10.12
C VAL A 156 -7.25 -1.05 10.27
N SER A 157 -8.00 -1.23 11.36
CA SER A 157 -8.83 -2.43 11.55
C SER A 157 -9.90 -2.58 10.47
N GLN A 158 -10.58 -1.48 10.09
CA GLN A 158 -11.56 -1.47 9.00
C GLN A 158 -10.89 -1.78 7.65
N GLU A 159 -9.69 -1.25 7.43
CA GLU A 159 -8.90 -1.52 6.23
C GLU A 159 -8.50 -3.00 6.13
N VAL A 160 -8.03 -3.60 7.23
CA VAL A 160 -7.70 -5.04 7.30
C VAL A 160 -8.92 -5.92 7.09
N GLU A 161 -10.07 -5.56 7.67
CA GLU A 161 -11.32 -6.29 7.47
C GLU A 161 -11.76 -6.26 6.00
N PHE A 162 -11.66 -5.08 5.35
CA PHE A 162 -11.92 -4.97 3.92
C PHE A 162 -10.99 -5.87 3.10
N TRP A 163 -9.68 -5.89 3.40
CA TRP A 163 -8.74 -6.74 2.69
C TRP A 163 -9.04 -8.23 2.85
N LYS A 164 -9.45 -8.68 4.03
CA LYS A 164 -9.88 -10.06 4.25
C LYS A 164 -11.06 -10.41 3.35
N ASN A 165 -12.07 -9.54 3.29
CA ASN A 165 -13.25 -9.75 2.44
C ASN A 165 -12.88 -9.73 0.95
N ALA A 166 -12.06 -8.78 0.51
CA ALA A 166 -11.59 -8.70 -0.87
C ALA A 166 -10.75 -9.93 -1.27
N MET A 167 -9.95 -10.48 -0.36
CA MET A 167 -9.20 -11.73 -0.61
C MET A 167 -10.11 -12.95 -0.73
N GLN A 168 -11.15 -13.07 0.10
CA GLN A 168 -12.14 -14.14 -0.02
C GLN A 168 -12.81 -14.08 -1.40
N TRP A 169 -13.25 -12.90 -1.83
CA TRP A 169 -13.82 -12.70 -3.16
C TRP A 169 -12.81 -12.97 -4.28
N ARG A 170 -11.56 -12.53 -4.15
CA ARG A 170 -10.51 -12.86 -5.12
C ARG A 170 -10.34 -14.37 -5.28
N SER A 171 -10.42 -15.15 -4.20
CA SER A 171 -10.36 -16.62 -4.25
C SER A 171 -11.58 -17.25 -4.92
N ILE A 172 -12.77 -16.66 -4.76
CA ILE A 172 -13.98 -17.12 -5.46
C ILE A 172 -13.87 -16.81 -6.96
N LEU A 173 -13.44 -15.59 -7.29
CA LEU A 173 -13.35 -15.10 -8.68
C LEU A 173 -12.16 -15.68 -9.46
N SER A 174 -11.19 -16.31 -8.78
CA SER A 174 -10.09 -17.01 -9.46
C SER A 174 -10.52 -18.31 -10.10
N ASP A 175 -11.56 -18.95 -9.57
CA ASP A 175 -12.13 -20.17 -10.16
C ASP A 175 -13.07 -19.79 -11.29
N VAL A 176 -13.04 -20.53 -12.41
CA VAL A 176 -13.93 -20.26 -13.54
C VAL A 176 -15.38 -20.49 -13.13
N TRP A 177 -16.26 -19.52 -13.39
CA TRP A 177 -17.68 -19.69 -13.14
C TRP A 177 -18.25 -20.75 -14.06
N THR A 178 -18.90 -21.76 -13.49
CA THR A 178 -19.66 -22.77 -14.22
C THR A 178 -21.13 -22.68 -13.85
N VAL A 179 -22.01 -22.78 -14.86
CA VAL A 179 -23.45 -22.84 -14.65
C VAL A 179 -23.86 -24.30 -14.59
N ASP A 180 -24.57 -24.70 -13.54
CA ASP A 180 -25.08 -26.07 -13.42
C ASP A 180 -26.07 -26.39 -14.54
N GLN A 181 -25.99 -27.61 -15.07
CA GLN A 181 -26.84 -28.09 -16.16
C GLN A 181 -28.34 -27.96 -15.84
N ARG A 182 -28.74 -28.17 -14.58
CA ARG A 182 -30.14 -28.01 -14.15
C ARG A 182 -30.60 -26.58 -14.22
N THR A 183 -29.72 -25.62 -13.93
CA THR A 183 -30.01 -24.20 -14.03
C THR A 183 -30.23 -23.81 -15.49
N ILE A 184 -29.40 -24.32 -16.40
CA ILE A 184 -29.55 -24.13 -17.84
C ILE A 184 -30.91 -24.67 -18.28
N GLU A 185 -31.21 -25.94 -18.01
CA GLU A 185 -32.48 -26.58 -18.36
C GLU A 185 -33.70 -25.85 -17.77
N PHE A 186 -33.59 -25.37 -16.54
CA PHE A 186 -34.64 -24.59 -15.88
C PHE A 186 -34.90 -23.26 -16.59
N VAL A 187 -33.85 -22.50 -16.93
CA VAL A 187 -34.00 -21.20 -17.60
C VAL A 187 -34.64 -21.37 -18.98
N PHE A 188 -34.22 -22.36 -19.75
CA PHE A 188 -34.77 -22.61 -21.09
C PHE A 188 -36.17 -23.22 -21.07
N SER A 189 -36.50 -24.09 -20.10
CA SER A 189 -37.86 -24.65 -19.98
C SER A 189 -38.92 -23.64 -19.52
N GLN A 190 -38.53 -22.59 -18.80
CA GLN A 190 -39.44 -21.50 -18.43
C GLN A 190 -39.82 -20.61 -19.61
N GLU A 191 -38.91 -20.38 -20.57
CA GLU A 191 -39.22 -19.60 -21.77
C GLU A 191 -40.27 -20.29 -22.64
N ASP A 192 -40.22 -21.61 -22.75
CA ASP A 192 -41.22 -22.41 -23.49
C ASP A 192 -42.62 -22.30 -22.88
N SER A 193 -42.69 -22.14 -21.55
CA SER A 193 -43.96 -22.07 -20.82
C SER A 193 -44.62 -20.69 -20.87
N GLN A 194 -43.82 -19.62 -21.05
CA GLN A 194 -44.34 -18.25 -21.16
C GLN A 194 -44.52 -17.76 -22.61
N ASN A 195 -43.92 -18.43 -23.60
CA ASN A 195 -43.99 -18.05 -25.02
C ASN A 195 -44.84 -18.98 -25.91
N VAL A 196 -45.90 -19.62 -25.39
CA VAL A 196 -46.85 -20.43 -26.20
C VAL A 196 -47.62 -19.60 -27.25
N SER A 197 -47.38 -18.29 -27.39
CA SER A 197 -47.98 -17.47 -28.46
C SER A 197 -47.00 -16.82 -29.44
N SER A 198 -45.69 -17.03 -29.34
CA SER A 198 -44.77 -16.62 -30.41
C SER A 198 -43.53 -17.51 -30.42
N SER A 199 -43.62 -18.60 -31.18
CA SER A 199 -42.46 -19.36 -31.65
C SER A 199 -41.56 -18.45 -32.46
N TYR A 200 -40.60 -17.82 -31.79
CA TYR A 200 -39.52 -17.09 -32.43
C TYR A 200 -38.23 -17.54 -31.75
N ASP A 201 -37.46 -18.31 -32.52
CA ASP A 201 -36.18 -18.89 -32.11
C ASP A 201 -35.19 -17.76 -31.77
N PHE A 202 -34.26 -17.99 -30.82
CA PHE A 202 -33.27 -16.99 -30.40
C PHE A 202 -32.46 -16.45 -31.60
N VAL A 203 -32.19 -17.32 -32.57
CA VAL A 203 -31.58 -16.97 -33.85
C VAL A 203 -32.45 -15.98 -34.63
N GLN A 204 -33.77 -16.18 -34.69
CA GLN A 204 -34.69 -15.27 -35.37
C GLN A 204 -34.84 -13.92 -34.63
N ARG A 205 -34.69 -13.87 -33.30
CA ARG A 205 -34.60 -12.59 -32.56
C ARG A 205 -33.33 -11.82 -32.92
N LEU A 206 -32.19 -12.51 -33.02
CA LEU A 206 -30.93 -11.90 -33.47
C LEU A 206 -30.99 -11.46 -34.94
N GLU A 207 -31.59 -12.27 -35.82
CA GLU A 207 -31.83 -11.92 -37.23
C GLU A 207 -32.75 -10.70 -37.34
N ARG A 208 -33.80 -10.62 -36.53
CA ARG A 208 -34.70 -9.46 -36.51
C ARG A 208 -34.00 -8.21 -35.97
N GLN A 209 -33.18 -8.33 -34.93
CA GLN A 209 -32.37 -7.20 -34.42
C GLN A 209 -31.30 -6.73 -35.42
N ALA A 210 -30.74 -7.63 -36.21
CA ALA A 210 -29.83 -7.28 -37.30
C ALA A 210 -30.60 -6.60 -38.44
N TYR A 211 -31.75 -7.16 -38.83
CA TYR A 211 -32.64 -6.61 -39.85
C TYR A 211 -33.16 -5.21 -39.49
N ASP A 212 -33.57 -4.97 -38.25
CA ASP A 212 -34.02 -3.66 -37.77
C ASP A 212 -32.88 -2.62 -37.78
N ARG A 213 -31.63 -3.07 -37.55
CA ARG A 213 -30.43 -2.22 -37.64
C ARG A 213 -30.10 -1.85 -39.09
N ASP A 214 -30.27 -2.80 -40.00
CA ASP A 214 -30.05 -2.59 -41.44
C ASP A 214 -31.14 -1.71 -42.06
N LEU A 215 -32.39 -1.83 -41.59
CA LEU A 215 -33.50 -0.93 -41.95
C LEU A 215 -33.24 0.52 -41.52
N GLN A 216 -32.61 0.74 -40.36
CA GLN A 216 -32.27 2.08 -39.88
C GLN A 216 -31.12 2.74 -40.65
N ILE A 217 -30.33 1.98 -41.40
CA ILE A 217 -29.24 2.51 -42.25
C ILE A 217 -29.79 2.93 -43.63
N GLY A 218 -30.99 2.48 -44.01
CA GLY A 218 -31.60 2.75 -45.31
C GLY A 218 -32.50 3.98 -45.41
N ASP A 219 -32.93 4.57 -44.29
CA ASP A 219 -33.87 5.72 -44.32
C ASP A 219 -33.12 7.06 -44.40
N GLY A 220 -32.40 7.23 -45.51
CA GLY A 220 -31.91 8.52 -45.99
C GLY A 220 -33.03 9.34 -46.63
N GLY A 221 -34.09 9.62 -45.87
CA GLY A 221 -35.23 10.44 -46.28
C GLY A 221 -35.21 11.82 -45.62
N GLU A 222 -34.93 12.85 -46.40
CA GLU A 222 -35.11 14.26 -46.08
C GLU A 222 -36.56 14.59 -45.65
N SER A 223 -36.74 15.76 -45.00
CA SER A 223 -38.00 16.50 -44.66
C SER A 223 -38.56 16.28 -43.23
N THR A 224 -38.89 17.26 -42.36
CA THR A 224 -38.87 18.73 -42.38
C THR A 224 -38.99 19.26 -40.92
N GLN A 225 -38.17 20.27 -40.60
CA GLN A 225 -38.28 21.32 -39.56
C GLN A 225 -39.27 21.15 -38.39
N ILE A 226 -38.71 21.05 -37.17
CA ILE A 226 -39.13 21.92 -36.07
C ILE A 226 -37.95 22.84 -35.74
N GLN A 227 -38.19 24.12 -36.03
CA GLN A 227 -37.32 25.24 -35.75
C GLN A 227 -37.30 25.51 -34.23
N MET A 228 -36.16 25.28 -33.59
CA MET A 228 -35.79 26.04 -32.40
C MET A 228 -34.52 26.81 -32.73
N ASP A 229 -34.70 28.10 -33.00
CA ASP A 229 -33.61 29.06 -33.02
C ASP A 229 -32.91 29.06 -31.65
N ILE A 230 -31.65 28.65 -31.65
CA ILE A 230 -30.68 29.09 -30.64
C ILE A 230 -29.80 30.10 -31.34
N GLN A 231 -30.10 31.38 -31.12
CA GLN A 231 -29.17 32.47 -31.36
C GLN A 231 -27.94 32.25 -30.46
N LEU A 232 -26.79 31.99 -31.08
CA LEU A 232 -25.50 32.13 -30.43
C LEU A 232 -24.97 33.53 -30.70
N PRO A 233 -24.61 34.32 -29.68
CA PRO A 233 -23.77 35.49 -29.88
C PRO A 233 -22.31 35.03 -30.00
N PHE A 234 -21.58 35.79 -30.81
CA PHE A 234 -20.12 35.93 -30.94
C PHE A 234 -19.48 35.46 -32.25
N ASP A 235 -18.88 36.47 -32.87
CA ASP A 235 -18.16 36.55 -34.13
C ASP A 235 -17.02 35.55 -34.27
N HIS A 236 -16.94 34.99 -35.47
CA HIS A 236 -15.73 34.42 -36.03
C HIS A 236 -14.83 35.54 -36.56
N ASP A 237 -14.07 36.18 -35.67
CA ASP A 237 -12.91 36.99 -36.04
C ASP A 237 -11.87 36.97 -34.91
N SER A 238 -11.29 35.79 -34.63
CA SER A 238 -10.04 35.62 -33.88
C SER A 238 -9.55 34.16 -33.95
N LEU A 239 -9.33 33.67 -35.17
CA LEU A 239 -8.67 32.38 -35.42
C LEU A 239 -7.49 32.57 -36.38
N LYS A 240 -6.61 33.54 -36.06
CA LYS A 240 -5.35 33.75 -36.77
C LYS A 240 -4.12 34.08 -35.91
N THR A 241 -4.21 33.97 -34.58
CA THR A 241 -3.11 34.41 -33.69
C THR A 241 -2.57 33.33 -32.73
N VAL A 242 -2.96 32.06 -32.86
CA VAL A 242 -2.54 31.00 -31.90
C VAL A 242 -1.71 29.88 -32.55
N LEU A 243 -1.39 30.00 -33.84
CA LEU A 243 -0.51 29.04 -34.53
C LEU A 243 0.92 29.53 -34.75
N GLU A 244 1.26 30.78 -34.39
CA GLU A 244 2.63 31.30 -34.51
C GLU A 244 3.41 31.35 -33.18
N GLU A 245 2.75 31.36 -32.00
CA GLU A 245 3.46 31.43 -30.70
C GLU A 245 4.06 30.11 -30.20
N LYS A 246 3.84 28.98 -30.88
CA LYS A 246 4.41 27.68 -30.47
C LYS A 246 5.74 27.33 -31.14
N GLN A 247 6.24 28.16 -32.05
CA GLN A 247 7.49 27.90 -32.77
C GLN A 247 8.70 28.65 -32.19
N ASP A 248 8.50 29.71 -31.41
CA ASP A 248 9.60 30.51 -30.83
C ASP A 248 10.10 30.04 -29.46
N HIS A 249 9.38 29.15 -28.77
CA HIS A 249 9.79 28.64 -27.45
C HIS A 249 10.70 27.40 -27.47
N LEU A 250 10.98 26.83 -28.65
CA LEU A 250 11.89 25.69 -28.82
C LEU A 250 13.29 26.10 -29.32
N ALA A 251 13.50 27.36 -29.72
CA ALA A 251 14.82 27.88 -30.11
C ALA A 251 15.57 28.59 -28.96
N ALA A 252 14.92 28.90 -27.84
CA ALA A 252 15.50 29.70 -26.74
C ALA A 252 16.06 28.88 -25.55
N LYS A 253 16.28 27.57 -25.69
CA LYS A 253 16.85 26.71 -24.62
C LYS A 253 18.19 26.03 -24.96
N SER A 254 18.83 26.41 -26.06
CA SER A 254 20.16 25.89 -26.45
C SER A 254 21.28 26.93 -26.42
N ALA A 255 21.09 28.10 -25.81
CA ALA A 255 22.11 29.15 -25.76
C ALA A 255 22.12 29.89 -24.42
N ILE A 256 22.43 29.19 -23.31
CA ILE A 256 22.97 29.81 -22.10
C ILE A 256 24.07 28.89 -21.56
N ALA A 257 25.23 28.98 -22.18
CA ALA A 257 26.51 28.62 -21.59
C ALA A 257 27.58 29.45 -22.32
N ILE A 258 28.42 30.10 -21.52
CA ILE A 258 29.69 30.75 -21.92
C ILE A 258 29.51 32.15 -22.52
N GLU A 259 29.52 33.15 -21.65
CA GLU A 259 30.46 34.29 -21.71
C GLU A 259 30.22 35.18 -20.49
N ASP A 260 31.16 35.20 -19.55
CA ASP A 260 31.40 36.42 -18.79
C ASP A 260 32.90 36.53 -18.48
N ARG A 261 33.53 37.53 -19.12
CA ARG A 261 34.90 37.96 -18.87
C ARG A 261 34.82 39.23 -18.01
N GLY A 262 35.41 39.13 -16.82
CA GLY A 262 36.37 40.10 -16.28
C GLY A 262 35.85 41.45 -15.80
N PHE A 263 36.09 41.75 -14.53
CA PHE A 263 36.94 42.88 -14.11
C PHE A 263 37.34 42.74 -12.63
N ASP A 264 38.67 42.85 -12.41
CA ASP A 264 39.49 43.22 -11.23
C ASP A 264 38.79 43.55 -9.88
N GLU A 265 39.33 43.30 -8.67
CA GLU A 265 40.67 43.63 -8.16
C GLU A 265 40.88 43.08 -6.72
N LYS A 266 42.15 42.89 -6.31
CA LYS A 266 42.72 42.93 -4.93
C LYS A 266 42.40 41.82 -3.91
N GLY A 267 43.35 40.89 -3.84
CA GLY A 267 44.29 40.74 -2.70
C GLY A 267 43.73 40.45 -1.31
N ILE A 268 44.06 39.28 -0.77
CA ILE A 268 44.85 39.10 0.47
C ILE A 268 45.24 37.61 0.55
N SER A 269 46.45 37.43 1.05
CA SER A 269 47.29 36.25 1.16
C SER A 269 46.80 35.20 2.18
N GLU A 270 47.32 33.98 1.99
CA GLU A 270 47.91 33.07 3.00
C GLU A 270 47.42 31.61 3.01
N SER A 271 48.41 30.73 2.75
CA SER A 271 48.63 29.37 3.29
C SER A 271 47.51 28.32 3.15
N SER A 272 47.63 27.31 2.28
CA SER A 272 48.58 26.19 2.29
C SER A 272 48.50 25.32 3.56
N SER A 273 47.80 24.20 3.47
CA SER A 273 48.36 22.91 3.88
C SER A 273 47.68 21.77 3.11
N ARG A 274 48.56 21.02 2.44
CA ARG A 274 48.32 19.86 1.60
C ARG A 274 48.43 18.66 2.53
N ILE A 275 47.39 17.85 2.66
CA ILE A 275 47.47 16.55 3.35
C ILE A 275 47.41 15.48 2.26
N GLU A 276 48.52 14.76 2.14
CA GLU A 276 48.71 13.61 1.27
C GLU A 276 47.94 12.41 1.86
N CYS A 277 47.09 11.77 1.04
CA CYS A 277 46.53 10.47 1.35
C CYS A 277 47.52 9.39 0.92
N GLY A 278 48.08 8.67 1.90
CA GLY A 278 48.87 7.46 1.68
C GLY A 278 47.97 6.25 1.40
N ASP A 279 48.30 5.54 0.34
CA ASP A 279 47.85 4.19 0.02
C ASP A 279 48.49 3.19 0.99
N GLU A 280 47.68 2.39 1.70
CA GLU A 280 48.13 1.13 2.29
C GLU A 280 47.27 -0.02 1.77
N ARG A 281 47.91 -0.87 0.97
CA ARG A 281 47.50 -2.25 0.69
C ARG A 281 47.97 -3.09 1.86
N ASP A 282 47.12 -3.95 2.39
CA ASP A 282 47.63 -5.18 3.01
C ASP A 282 46.73 -6.40 2.78
N THR A 283 47.36 -7.31 2.03
CA THR A 283 47.48 -8.76 2.16
C THR A 283 46.47 -9.59 2.97
N LEU A 284 46.07 -10.68 2.30
CA LEU A 284 45.38 -11.86 2.83
C LEU A 284 46.16 -12.52 3.97
N ASP A 285 45.44 -13.02 4.97
CA ASP A 285 45.73 -14.36 5.51
C ASP A 285 44.46 -15.10 5.93
N ARG A 286 44.27 -16.29 5.33
CA ARG A 286 43.24 -17.27 5.64
C ARG A 286 43.85 -18.26 6.63
N HIS A 287 43.31 -18.37 7.84
CA HIS A 287 43.48 -19.56 8.67
C HIS A 287 42.11 -20.10 9.07
N GLY A 288 41.79 -21.29 8.54
CA GLY A 288 40.67 -22.10 8.98
C GLY A 288 41.08 -22.87 10.24
N ALA A 289 40.23 -22.84 11.26
CA ALA A 289 40.31 -23.72 12.40
C ALA A 289 38.99 -24.48 12.50
N GLU A 290 39.07 -25.78 12.23
CA GLU A 290 38.04 -26.77 12.54
C GLU A 290 37.97 -26.95 14.07
N ILE A 291 36.76 -26.89 14.64
CA ILE A 291 36.52 -27.27 16.04
C ILE A 291 35.58 -28.47 16.03
N ASN A 292 36.14 -29.61 16.45
CA ASN A 292 35.43 -30.87 16.71
C ASN A 292 34.54 -30.72 17.95
N TYR A 293 33.26 -31.06 17.79
CA TYR A 293 32.35 -31.32 18.91
C TYR A 293 32.57 -32.75 19.41
N THR A 294 32.95 -32.91 20.68
CA THR A 294 32.92 -34.21 21.37
C THR A 294 31.88 -34.13 22.47
N SER A 295 30.80 -34.88 22.30
CA SER A 295 29.74 -35.08 23.30
C SER A 295 30.25 -35.96 24.43
N GLN A 296 30.05 -35.55 25.68
CA GLN A 296 30.10 -36.44 26.84
C GLN A 296 28.80 -36.30 27.63
N GLU A 297 27.96 -37.33 27.51
CA GLU A 297 26.94 -37.66 28.48
C GLU A 297 27.60 -38.19 29.75
N GLN A 298 27.17 -37.70 30.92
CA GLN A 298 27.19 -38.52 32.12
C GLN A 298 26.10 -38.08 33.11
N SER A 299 25.62 -39.08 33.80
CA SER A 299 24.28 -39.24 34.34
C SER A 299 24.23 -39.15 35.87
N GLN A 300 23.02 -38.88 36.37
CA GLN A 300 22.42 -39.37 37.61
C GLN A 300 22.85 -38.77 38.97
N GLY A 301 21.83 -38.38 39.73
CA GLY A 301 21.90 -38.15 41.18
C GLY A 301 20.60 -37.58 41.76
N ASN A 302 19.60 -38.45 42.00
CA ASN A 302 18.36 -38.11 42.70
C ASN A 302 18.56 -38.01 44.22
N GLY A 303 17.94 -37.02 44.87
CA GLY A 303 17.75 -36.96 46.32
C GLY A 303 16.86 -35.76 46.73
N PRO A 304 15.79 -35.95 47.53
CA PRO A 304 14.78 -34.93 47.74
C PRO A 304 15.18 -33.97 48.87
N ARG A 305 15.27 -32.68 48.55
CA ARG A 305 15.30 -31.60 49.54
C ARG A 305 14.19 -30.61 49.22
N VAL A 306 13.26 -30.49 50.16
CA VAL A 306 12.24 -29.44 50.24
C VAL A 306 12.95 -28.09 50.30
N PRO A 307 12.59 -27.12 49.43
CA PRO A 307 12.94 -25.72 49.67
C PRO A 307 11.69 -24.87 49.92
N ALA A 308 11.89 -23.92 50.81
CA ALA A 308 10.98 -22.86 51.18
C ALA A 308 10.52 -22.02 49.97
N LEU A 309 9.36 -21.40 50.14
CA LEU A 309 8.80 -20.34 49.29
C LEU A 309 9.88 -19.31 48.88
N PRO A 310 10.13 -19.08 47.59
CA PRO A 310 10.92 -17.95 47.16
C PRO A 310 10.01 -16.71 47.07
N HIS A 311 10.48 -15.62 47.67
CA HIS A 311 10.08 -14.28 47.27
C HIS A 311 10.27 -14.14 45.76
N ALA A 312 9.24 -13.65 45.06
CA ALA A 312 9.31 -13.34 43.65
C ALA A 312 10.33 -12.22 43.40
N THR A 313 11.57 -12.60 43.08
CA THR A 313 12.51 -11.75 42.38
C THR A 313 12.02 -11.59 40.94
N LEU A 314 11.93 -10.34 40.49
CA LEU A 314 11.74 -9.99 39.09
C LEU A 314 12.83 -10.70 38.28
N ASP A 315 12.47 -11.75 37.54
CA ASP A 315 13.35 -12.36 36.55
C ASP A 315 13.81 -11.27 35.60
N GLU A 316 15.13 -11.06 35.57
CA GLU A 316 15.80 -10.28 34.53
C GLU A 316 15.42 -10.89 33.19
N VAL A 317 14.53 -10.22 32.47
CA VAL A 317 14.24 -10.53 31.08
C VAL A 317 15.58 -10.53 30.36
N ASN A 318 16.02 -11.71 29.94
CA ASN A 318 17.19 -11.90 29.10
C ASN A 318 16.92 -11.14 27.79
N ILE A 319 17.40 -9.90 27.72
CA ILE A 319 17.24 -9.02 26.56
C ILE A 319 18.06 -9.64 25.43
N MET A 320 17.41 -10.54 24.69
CA MET A 320 17.80 -11.19 23.44
C MET A 320 19.27 -11.10 23.05
N GLY A 321 20.04 -12.18 23.26
CA GLY A 321 21.10 -12.64 22.34
C GLY A 321 22.28 -11.71 22.02
N TYR A 322 22.43 -10.55 22.67
CA TYR A 322 23.51 -9.61 22.44
C TYR A 322 24.69 -9.84 23.41
N THR A 323 25.25 -11.05 23.46
CA THR A 323 26.57 -11.30 24.09
C THR A 323 27.68 -11.19 23.05
N LYS A 324 27.65 -10.13 22.23
CA LYS A 324 28.80 -9.76 21.41
C LYS A 324 29.84 -9.17 22.36
N GLU A 325 31.09 -9.60 22.25
CA GLU A 325 32.22 -9.00 22.99
C GLU A 325 32.12 -7.47 22.90
N LEU A 326 32.14 -6.81 24.06
CA LEU A 326 31.78 -5.40 24.27
C LEU A 326 32.79 -4.40 23.70
N ASP A 327 33.67 -4.85 22.79
CA ASP A 327 34.93 -4.18 22.47
C ASP A 327 34.77 -2.93 21.59
N SER A 328 33.56 -2.61 21.13
CA SER A 328 33.20 -1.25 20.70
C SER A 328 31.70 -1.12 20.46
N ILE A 329 30.95 -0.62 21.45
CA ILE A 329 29.56 -0.23 21.22
C ILE A 329 29.54 1.08 20.43
N SER A 330 28.83 1.11 19.30
CA SER A 330 28.60 2.36 18.58
C SER A 330 27.41 3.14 19.16
N LEU A 331 27.36 4.45 18.92
CA LEU A 331 26.21 5.28 19.33
C LEU A 331 24.89 4.78 18.70
N ASN A 332 24.95 4.15 17.53
CA ASN A 332 23.78 3.57 16.89
C ASN A 332 23.33 2.28 17.58
N ASP A 333 24.24 1.49 18.14
CA ASP A 333 23.87 0.29 18.90
C ASP A 333 23.26 0.68 20.25
N TYR A 334 23.81 1.71 20.91
CA TYR A 334 23.19 2.28 22.10
C TYR A 334 21.77 2.82 21.83
N ARG A 335 21.55 3.47 20.69
CA ARG A 335 20.19 3.91 20.27
C ARG A 335 19.23 2.75 20.12
N LYS A 336 19.67 1.63 19.51
CA LYS A 336 18.85 0.41 19.38
C LYS A 336 18.54 -0.18 20.74
N LEU A 337 19.53 -0.31 21.63
CA LEU A 337 19.33 -0.81 22.99
C LEU A 337 18.33 0.05 23.77
N MET A 338 18.40 1.38 23.62
CA MET A 338 17.45 2.28 24.27
C MET A 338 16.03 2.15 23.70
N LEU A 339 15.89 1.99 22.37
CA LEU A 339 14.60 1.72 21.73
C LEU A 339 13.99 0.41 22.25
N GLU A 340 14.81 -0.64 22.29
CA GLU A 340 14.45 -1.95 22.82
C GLU A 340 14.00 -1.88 24.27
N HIS A 341 14.76 -1.15 25.10
CA HIS A 341 14.40 -0.91 26.50
C HIS A 341 13.05 -0.20 26.63
N PHE A 342 12.77 0.84 25.84
CA PHE A 342 11.48 1.54 25.87
C PHE A 342 10.31 0.62 25.48
N LEU A 343 10.51 -0.22 24.46
CA LEU A 343 9.46 -1.11 23.97
C LEU A 343 9.24 -2.33 24.86
N SER A 344 10.22 -2.70 25.70
CA SER A 344 10.07 -3.80 26.67
C SER A 344 9.39 -3.36 27.97
N GLN A 345 9.28 -2.06 28.24
CA GLN A 345 8.57 -1.58 29.43
C GLN A 345 7.07 -1.88 29.32
N ASN A 346 6.47 -2.38 30.40
CA ASN A 346 5.01 -2.54 30.47
C ASN A 346 4.32 -1.19 30.73
N ALA A 347 4.93 -0.30 31.51
CA ALA A 347 4.37 1.01 31.86
C ALA A 347 4.44 2.02 30.69
N ILE A 348 3.44 2.90 30.59
CA ILE A 348 3.46 4.03 29.63
C ILE A 348 4.39 5.14 30.12
N GLU A 349 4.50 5.32 31.42
CA GLU A 349 5.36 6.32 32.04
C GLU A 349 6.47 5.63 32.84
N ILE A 350 7.72 6.08 32.65
CA ILE A 350 8.88 5.54 33.37
C ILE A 350 9.76 6.66 33.91
N SER A 351 10.50 6.39 34.99
CA SER A 351 11.44 7.33 35.59
C SER A 351 12.69 7.47 34.71
N THR A 352 13.02 8.71 34.31
CA THR A 352 14.23 9.02 33.54
C THR A 352 15.50 8.55 34.25
N LEU A 353 15.54 8.71 35.59
CA LEU A 353 16.69 8.27 36.40
C LEU A 353 16.83 6.76 36.41
N ASN A 354 15.71 6.03 36.50
CA ASN A 354 15.73 4.56 36.46
C ASN A 354 16.14 4.05 35.08
N THR A 355 15.72 4.73 34.00
CA THR A 355 16.18 4.44 32.64
C THR A 355 17.68 4.67 32.50
N PHE A 356 18.20 5.79 33.01
CA PHE A 356 19.64 6.08 32.98
C PHE A 356 20.47 5.04 33.76
N ARG A 357 19.95 4.61 34.92
CA ARG A 357 20.57 3.61 35.79
C ARG A 357 20.32 2.17 35.38
N ASN A 358 19.63 1.92 34.26
CA ASN A 358 19.43 0.55 33.78
C ASN A 358 20.80 -0.10 33.50
N PRO A 359 21.13 -1.27 34.08
CA PRO A 359 22.48 -1.84 34.00
C PRO A 359 22.98 -2.05 32.57
N THR A 360 22.13 -2.55 31.69
CA THR A 360 22.46 -2.82 30.27
C THR A 360 22.75 -1.51 29.51
N LEU A 361 21.88 -0.51 29.66
CA LEU A 361 22.08 0.80 29.03
C LEU A 361 23.30 1.53 29.62
N TYR A 362 23.50 1.43 30.92
CA TYR A 362 24.61 2.10 31.61
C TYR A 362 25.96 1.50 31.22
N ALA A 363 26.06 0.16 31.13
CA ALA A 363 27.26 -0.50 30.64
C ALA A 363 27.57 -0.10 29.19
N ALA A 364 26.54 -0.05 28.33
CA ALA A 364 26.69 0.34 26.93
C ALA A 364 27.16 1.79 26.76
N VAL A 365 26.58 2.72 27.51
CA VAL A 365 26.98 4.14 27.44
C VAL A 365 28.35 4.38 28.08
N ARG A 366 28.74 3.58 29.09
CA ARG A 366 30.07 3.63 29.69
C ARG A 366 31.16 3.18 28.71
N SER A 367 30.90 2.13 27.93
CA SER A 367 31.79 1.69 26.83
C SER A 367 31.95 2.78 25.75
N LEU A 368 30.91 3.55 25.47
CA LEU A 368 31.00 4.73 24.58
C LEU A 368 31.84 5.88 25.17
N ALA A 369 31.93 5.98 26.49
CA ALA A 369 32.64 7.03 27.20
C ALA A 369 34.12 6.71 27.45
N THR A 370 34.54 5.44 27.39
CA THR A 370 35.94 5.06 27.58
C THR A 370 36.81 5.60 26.43
N GLY A 371 37.83 6.38 26.77
CA GLY A 371 38.77 6.99 25.80
C GLY A 371 38.69 8.51 25.67
N ARG A 372 37.98 9.22 26.55
CA ARG A 372 37.84 10.69 26.52
C ARG A 372 38.38 11.38 27.78
N THR A 373 38.63 12.68 27.67
CA THR A 373 39.29 13.51 28.69
C THR A 373 38.37 13.93 29.85
N ARG A 374 37.06 13.75 29.73
CA ARG A 374 36.05 14.07 30.77
C ARG A 374 35.85 12.89 31.72
N SER A 375 35.21 13.15 32.86
CA SER A 375 34.79 12.05 33.72
C SER A 375 33.82 11.13 32.96
N VAL A 376 33.94 9.82 33.18
CA VAL A 376 33.14 8.80 32.48
C VAL A 376 31.64 9.01 32.70
N GLU A 377 31.24 9.50 33.88
CA GLU A 377 29.85 9.76 34.24
C GLU A 377 29.26 10.97 33.50
N GLU A 378 30.02 12.05 33.35
CA GLU A 378 29.58 13.24 32.59
C GLU A 378 29.38 12.90 31.11
N GLU A 379 30.30 12.14 30.52
CA GLU A 379 30.20 11.73 29.12
C GLU A 379 29.06 10.73 28.90
N ALA A 380 28.84 9.80 29.83
CA ALA A 380 27.69 8.90 29.82
C ALA A 380 26.36 9.65 29.88
N SER A 381 26.25 10.63 30.79
CA SER A 381 25.08 11.50 30.94
C SER A 381 24.83 12.32 29.65
N PHE A 382 25.90 12.82 29.03
CA PHE A 382 25.83 13.53 27.76
C PHE A 382 25.24 12.66 26.64
N TYR A 383 25.75 11.45 26.44
CA TYR A 383 25.24 10.54 25.40
C TYR A 383 23.80 10.10 25.66
N PHE A 384 23.44 9.80 26.91
CA PHE A 384 22.07 9.48 27.29
C PHE A 384 21.11 10.63 26.95
N THR A 385 21.47 11.85 27.35
CA THR A 385 20.68 13.06 27.08
C THR A 385 20.54 13.32 25.60
N GLN A 386 21.64 13.22 24.84
CA GLN A 386 21.64 13.40 23.39
C GLN A 386 20.70 12.40 22.68
N VAL A 387 20.69 11.14 23.11
CA VAL A 387 19.80 10.12 22.53
C VAL A 387 18.34 10.37 22.93
N LEU A 388 18.07 10.73 24.19
CA LEU A 388 16.73 11.13 24.63
C LEU A 388 16.17 12.30 23.83
N GLU A 389 16.95 13.38 23.72
CA GLU A 389 16.58 14.57 22.95
C GLU A 389 16.22 14.22 21.52
N ARG A 390 16.92 13.26 20.90
CA ARG A 390 16.60 12.80 19.56
C ARG A 390 15.21 12.14 19.48
N TYR A 391 14.83 11.32 20.46
CA TYR A 391 13.48 10.72 20.51
C TYR A 391 12.39 11.76 20.80
N VAL A 392 12.69 12.75 21.65
CA VAL A 392 11.80 13.88 21.97
C VAL A 392 11.58 14.77 20.75
N ASN A 393 12.65 15.14 20.06
CA ASN A 393 12.61 16.01 18.87
C ASN A 393 11.84 15.38 17.70
N VAL A 394 11.75 14.05 17.66
CA VAL A 394 10.89 13.32 16.71
C VAL A 394 9.43 13.27 17.17
N GLY A 395 9.17 13.46 18.47
CA GLY A 395 7.83 13.34 19.08
C GLY A 395 7.46 11.90 19.47
N LEU A 396 8.43 10.99 19.57
CA LEU A 396 8.18 9.59 19.94
C LEU A 396 8.02 9.39 21.45
N ILE A 397 8.70 10.21 22.24
CA ILE A 397 8.56 10.24 23.69
C ILE A 397 8.28 11.66 24.16
N GLY A 398 7.50 11.79 25.24
CA GLY A 398 7.32 13.04 25.96
C GLY A 398 8.17 13.07 27.22
N ILE A 399 8.61 14.25 27.63
CA ILE A 399 9.27 14.45 28.94
C ILE A 399 8.33 15.27 29.83
N PHE A 400 8.06 14.77 31.03
CA PHE A 400 7.22 15.41 32.03
C PHE A 400 7.96 15.63 33.34
N ALA A 401 7.32 16.36 34.26
CA ALA A 401 7.80 16.59 35.62
C ALA A 401 9.26 17.09 35.66
N GLN A 402 9.58 18.10 34.85
CA GLN A 402 10.91 18.72 34.76
C GLN A 402 12.03 17.71 34.41
N GLY A 403 11.79 16.79 33.47
CA GLY A 403 12.83 15.83 33.07
C GLY A 403 12.77 14.50 33.80
N ARG A 404 11.90 14.34 34.81
CA ARG A 404 11.92 13.15 35.69
C ARG A 404 11.14 11.95 35.16
N ILE A 405 10.15 12.20 34.30
CA ILE A 405 9.25 11.15 33.78
C ILE A 405 9.31 11.16 32.25
N LEU A 406 9.51 9.99 31.66
CA LEU A 406 9.41 9.73 30.23
C LEU A 406 8.04 9.13 29.91
N ASN A 407 7.32 9.71 28.96
CA ASN A 407 6.06 9.19 28.44
C ASN A 407 6.31 8.44 27.12
N LEU A 408 6.05 7.14 27.13
CA LEU A 408 6.25 6.19 26.04
C LEU A 408 4.98 5.92 25.21
N LYS A 409 3.89 6.65 25.43
CA LYS A 409 2.60 6.41 24.76
C LYS A 409 2.75 6.41 23.24
N THR A 410 3.42 7.41 22.68
CA THR A 410 3.55 7.56 21.23
C THR A 410 4.43 6.47 20.63
N ILE A 411 5.60 6.18 21.21
CA ILE A 411 6.49 5.12 20.68
C ILE A 411 5.84 3.72 20.73
N LYS A 412 5.06 3.42 21.77
CA LYS A 412 4.29 2.16 21.85
C LYS A 412 3.15 2.11 20.83
N ALA A 413 2.46 3.23 20.59
CA ALA A 413 1.45 3.31 19.54
C ALA A 413 2.09 3.11 18.15
N CYS A 414 3.27 3.68 17.91
CA CYS A 414 4.05 3.47 16.70
C CYS A 414 4.42 1.98 16.51
N ASP A 415 4.98 1.34 17.54
CA ASP A 415 5.35 -0.08 17.50
C ASP A 415 4.14 -0.97 17.23
N LYS A 416 3.00 -0.71 17.90
CA LYS A 416 1.74 -1.44 17.67
C LYS A 416 1.24 -1.28 16.24
N TYR A 417 1.22 -0.05 15.72
CA TYR A 417 0.81 0.24 14.34
C TYR A 417 1.68 -0.52 13.34
N VAL A 418 3.01 -0.46 13.50
CA VAL A 418 3.97 -1.13 12.62
C VAL A 418 3.81 -2.64 12.71
N ALA A 419 3.72 -3.21 13.91
CA ALA A 419 3.51 -4.64 14.11
C ALA A 419 2.23 -5.14 13.44
N GLN A 420 1.11 -4.43 13.59
CA GLN A 420 -0.16 -4.75 12.93
C GLN A 420 -0.04 -4.68 11.41
N ARG A 421 0.63 -3.64 10.89
CA ARG A 421 0.81 -3.45 9.45
C ARG A 421 1.64 -4.58 8.84
N VAL A 422 2.76 -4.93 9.46
CA VAL A 422 3.62 -6.03 9.00
C VAL A 422 2.89 -7.37 9.12
N ALA A 423 2.23 -7.64 10.24
CA ALA A 423 1.45 -8.86 10.42
C ALA A 423 0.36 -9.01 9.35
N ALA A 424 -0.32 -7.91 8.98
CA ALA A 424 -1.29 -7.93 7.89
C ALA A 424 -0.65 -8.24 6.53
N LEU A 425 0.50 -7.63 6.20
CA LEU A 425 1.21 -7.92 4.95
C LEU A 425 1.63 -9.40 4.85
N VAL A 426 2.13 -9.96 5.95
CA VAL A 426 2.54 -11.38 6.05
C VAL A 426 1.32 -12.31 5.96
N ALA A 427 0.25 -12.02 6.69
CA ALA A 427 -0.98 -12.81 6.67
C ALA A 427 -1.66 -12.80 5.29
N LEU A 428 -1.52 -11.70 4.54
CA LEU A 428 -2.01 -11.57 3.17
C LEU A 428 -1.12 -12.28 2.13
N GLY A 429 0.02 -12.86 2.54
CA GLY A 429 0.97 -13.51 1.62
C GLY A 429 1.55 -12.53 0.60
N MET A 430 1.67 -11.25 0.94
CA MET A 430 2.21 -10.25 0.01
C MET A 430 3.71 -10.45 -0.14
N ASN A 431 4.21 -10.53 -1.37
CA ASN A 431 5.66 -10.60 -1.66
C ASN A 431 6.37 -9.26 -1.48
N THR A 432 5.64 -8.14 -1.55
CA THR A 432 6.20 -6.80 -1.37
C THR A 432 5.21 -5.89 -0.65
N GLY A 433 5.71 -4.96 0.16
CA GLY A 433 4.93 -3.92 0.82
C GLY A 433 5.67 -2.58 0.80
N LYS A 434 4.98 -1.49 0.50
CA LYS A 434 5.56 -0.14 0.53
C LYS A 434 5.37 0.48 1.91
N ILE A 435 6.45 0.97 2.51
CA ILE A 435 6.44 1.80 3.71
C ILE A 435 6.56 3.26 3.27
N ASP A 436 5.51 4.05 3.47
CA ASP A 436 5.56 5.49 3.31
C ASP A 436 5.78 6.14 4.70
N PHE A 437 7.00 6.63 4.94
CA PHE A 437 7.38 7.20 6.24
C PHE A 437 6.62 8.48 6.54
N ARG A 438 6.31 9.28 5.51
CA ARG A 438 5.58 10.54 5.70
C ARG A 438 4.15 10.25 6.11
N LYS A 439 3.46 9.38 5.35
CA LYS A 439 2.08 8.97 5.69
C LYS A 439 2.01 8.37 7.10
N THR A 440 2.97 7.50 7.43
CA THR A 440 3.05 6.89 8.76
C THR A 440 3.28 7.93 9.85
N ALA A 441 4.15 8.91 9.61
CA ALA A 441 4.41 10.00 10.55
C ALA A 441 3.17 10.89 10.75
N ASP A 442 2.44 11.21 9.68
CA ASP A 442 1.21 12.00 9.72
C ASP A 442 0.10 11.26 10.49
N ASP A 443 -0.09 9.95 10.21
CA ASP A 443 -1.06 9.10 10.90
C ASP A 443 -0.77 8.99 12.41
N LEU A 444 0.51 8.95 12.79
CA LEU A 444 0.97 8.84 14.19
C LEU A 444 1.21 10.20 14.87
N ARG A 445 1.02 11.31 14.14
CA ARG A 445 1.27 12.69 14.59
C ARG A 445 2.69 12.90 15.14
N ILE A 446 3.69 12.33 14.47
CA ILE A 446 5.12 12.52 14.78
C ILE A 446 5.80 13.37 13.70
N ALA A 447 6.95 13.98 14.03
CA ALA A 447 7.67 14.80 13.07
C ALA A 447 8.25 13.94 11.92
N CYS A 448 7.97 14.33 10.67
CA CYS A 448 8.51 13.65 9.49
C CYS A 448 9.91 14.21 9.15
N ASN A 449 10.98 13.51 9.54
CA ASN A 449 12.36 13.87 9.24
C ASN A 449 13.23 12.61 9.06
N LYS A 450 14.51 12.79 8.68
CA LYS A 450 15.43 11.65 8.45
C LYS A 450 15.57 10.74 9.68
N SER A 451 15.55 11.31 10.89
CA SER A 451 15.65 10.54 12.13
C SER A 451 14.40 9.70 12.37
N SER A 452 13.21 10.24 12.10
CA SER A 452 11.97 9.49 12.28
C SER A 452 11.84 8.35 11.28
N SER A 453 12.24 8.55 10.02
CA SER A 453 12.31 7.47 9.02
C SER A 453 13.25 6.33 9.47
N GLN A 454 14.40 6.65 10.07
CA GLN A 454 15.33 5.63 10.59
C GLN A 454 14.73 4.83 11.76
N ILE A 455 14.01 5.50 12.66
CA ILE A 455 13.37 4.83 13.80
C ILE A 455 12.20 3.98 13.32
N LEU A 456 11.35 4.49 12.42
CA LEU A 456 10.28 3.71 11.81
C LEU A 456 10.82 2.48 11.10
N LEU A 457 11.94 2.60 10.38
CA LEU A 457 12.61 1.45 9.76
C LEU A 457 13.08 0.42 10.81
N ALA A 458 13.62 0.87 11.94
CA ALA A 458 14.00 -0.02 13.04
C ALA A 458 12.80 -0.74 13.66
N LEU A 459 11.66 -0.05 13.84
CA LEU A 459 10.41 -0.67 14.29
C LEU A 459 9.91 -1.74 13.31
N HIS A 460 10.01 -1.50 11.99
CA HIS A 460 9.62 -2.50 11.00
C HIS A 460 10.52 -3.74 11.05
N LYS A 461 11.85 -3.54 11.18
CA LYS A 461 12.80 -4.65 11.37
C LYS A 461 12.46 -5.48 12.60
N ARG A 462 12.21 -4.83 13.74
CA ARG A 462 11.79 -5.47 14.99
C ARG A 462 10.49 -6.27 14.82
N ALA A 463 9.49 -5.69 14.18
CA ALA A 463 8.21 -6.37 13.94
C ALA A 463 8.39 -7.62 13.05
N LEU A 464 9.22 -7.54 12.01
CA LEU A 464 9.55 -8.68 11.15
C LEU A 464 10.30 -9.77 11.92
N GLN A 465 11.30 -9.41 12.73
CA GLN A 465 12.03 -10.35 13.59
C GLN A 465 11.09 -11.11 14.52
N LYS A 466 10.21 -10.41 15.23
CA LYS A 466 9.22 -11.05 16.11
C LYS A 466 8.33 -12.06 15.39
N ILE A 467 7.88 -11.73 14.18
CA ILE A 467 7.03 -12.64 13.37
C ILE A 467 7.80 -13.92 13.01
N VAL A 468 9.08 -13.80 12.65
CA VAL A 468 9.94 -14.96 12.35
C VAL A 468 10.22 -15.77 13.59
N GLU A 469 10.56 -15.13 14.72
CA GLU A 469 10.84 -15.77 16.01
C GLU A 469 9.64 -16.54 16.57
N THR A 470 8.42 -16.06 16.31
CA THR A 470 7.20 -16.75 16.76
C THR A 470 6.99 -18.08 16.03
N GLY A 471 7.48 -18.23 14.80
CA GLY A 471 7.37 -19.47 14.02
C GLY A 471 5.97 -19.76 13.43
N ASP A 472 4.97 -18.91 13.71
CA ASP A 472 3.57 -19.09 13.27
C ASP A 472 3.31 -18.77 11.79
N THR A 473 4.34 -18.45 11.01
CA THR A 473 4.18 -17.99 9.63
C THR A 473 5.10 -18.72 8.67
N ASN A 474 4.69 -18.88 7.42
CA ASN A 474 5.54 -19.45 6.37
C ASN A 474 6.60 -18.46 5.85
N LEU A 475 6.89 -17.37 6.56
CA LEU A 475 7.85 -16.35 6.13
C LEU A 475 9.27 -16.90 6.29
N ALA A 476 9.93 -17.21 5.17
CA ALA A 476 11.26 -17.79 5.15
C ALA A 476 12.35 -16.71 5.22
N ALA A 477 12.21 -15.63 4.45
CA ALA A 477 13.16 -14.53 4.42
C ALA A 477 12.46 -13.19 4.19
N TRP A 478 13.13 -12.12 4.62
CA TRP A 478 12.68 -10.75 4.38
C TRP A 478 13.87 -9.80 4.24
N TRP A 479 13.68 -8.74 3.47
CA TRP A 479 14.64 -7.64 3.42
C TRP A 479 13.94 -6.30 3.18
N LEU A 480 14.64 -5.23 3.52
CA LEU A 480 14.16 -3.85 3.44
C LEU A 480 15.04 -3.06 2.49
N GLU A 481 14.45 -2.53 1.44
CA GLU A 481 15.11 -1.70 0.44
C GLU A 481 14.70 -0.23 0.66
N LEU A 482 15.65 0.61 1.05
CA LEU A 482 15.40 2.04 1.21
C LEU A 482 15.46 2.71 -0.17
N ILE A 483 14.31 3.17 -0.66
CA ILE A 483 14.23 3.84 -1.97
C ILE A 483 14.68 5.30 -1.83
N ASN A 484 14.24 5.97 -0.76
CA ASN A 484 14.65 7.32 -0.41
C ASN A 484 14.33 7.60 1.07
N ASN A 485 14.63 8.81 1.55
CA ASN A 485 14.38 9.21 2.94
C ASN A 485 12.88 9.23 3.35
N ARG A 486 11.95 9.07 2.40
CA ARG A 486 10.50 9.08 2.62
C ARG A 486 9.84 7.72 2.39
N CYS A 487 10.54 6.76 1.80
CA CYS A 487 9.95 5.48 1.40
C CYS A 487 10.93 4.32 1.48
N ALA A 488 10.44 3.18 1.97
CA ALA A 488 11.12 1.89 1.86
C ALA A 488 10.17 0.83 1.26
N ILE A 489 10.74 -0.25 0.75
CA ILE A 489 10.02 -1.43 0.29
C ILE A 489 10.44 -2.60 1.17
N ILE A 490 9.47 -3.28 1.78
CA ILE A 490 9.68 -4.59 2.40
C ILE A 490 9.47 -5.63 1.32
N ARG A 491 10.36 -6.60 1.24
CA ARG A 491 10.19 -7.80 0.42
C ARG A 491 10.10 -9.01 1.33
N PHE A 492 9.21 -9.92 0.96
CA PHE A 492 8.91 -11.14 1.71
C PHE A 492 9.11 -12.32 0.78
N GLU A 493 9.72 -13.38 1.32
CA GLU A 493 9.87 -14.67 0.68
C GLU A 493 9.24 -15.72 1.58
N TYR A 494 8.31 -16.50 1.04
CA TYR A 494 7.58 -17.51 1.79
C TYR A 494 8.04 -18.91 1.39
N ALA A 495 8.18 -19.80 2.38
CA ALA A 495 8.44 -21.21 2.13
C ALA A 495 7.30 -21.82 1.30
N ARG A 496 7.66 -22.70 0.34
CA ARG A 496 6.66 -23.45 -0.42
C ARG A 496 5.95 -24.40 0.54
N ARG A 497 4.61 -24.35 0.58
CA ARG A 497 3.80 -25.35 1.28
C ARG A 497 4.01 -26.70 0.59
N GLY A 498 4.89 -27.54 1.11
CA GLY A 498 5.11 -28.90 0.56
C GLY A 498 6.50 -29.51 0.70
N GLU A 499 7.49 -28.84 1.29
CA GLU A 499 8.83 -29.41 1.55
C GLU A 499 9.07 -29.67 3.05
N GLY A 500 8.04 -30.13 3.76
CA GLY A 500 8.09 -30.50 5.18
C GLY A 500 7.77 -31.97 5.40
#